data_AF-A0A2R3QHF6-F1
#
_entry.id   AF-A0A2R3QHF6-F1
#
_cell.length_a   1.000
_cell.length_b   1.000
_cell.length_c   1.000
_cell.angle_alpha   90.00
_cell.angle_beta   90.00
_cell.angle_gamma   90.00
#
_symmetry.space_group_name_H-M   'P 1'
#
loop_
_entity.id
_entity.type
_entity.pdbx_description
1 polymer ?
#
loop_
_entity_poly.entity_id
_entity_poly.type
_entity_poly.pdbx_seq_one_letter_code
_entity_poly.pdbx_strand_id
1 'polypeptide(L)' 'MRLTALRKQAGLSQMQLAERLGVGQSMISKIERGENYVDVMFFVDWCKACESCASPGQELDLLMSG' A
#
# COMPACT_ATOMS: atom_id res chain seq x y z
N MET A 1 3.74 -4.30 -9.04
CA MET A 1 3.03 -4.73 -7.83
C MET A 1 1.86 -3.78 -7.55
N ARG A 2 0.69 -4.28 -7.15
CA ARG A 2 -0.55 -3.49 -6.93
C ARG A 2 -0.40 -2.44 -5.82
N LEU A 3 0.29 -2.74 -4.71
CA LEU A 3 0.54 -1.77 -3.64
C LEU A 3 1.31 -0.53 -4.14
N THR A 4 2.30 -0.74 -5.03
CA THR A 4 3.00 0.35 -5.71
C THR A 4 2.05 1.20 -6.57
N ALA A 5 1.11 0.56 -7.25
CA ALA A 5 0.14 1.27 -8.09
C ALA A 5 -0.79 2.14 -7.24
N LEU A 6 -1.30 1.62 -6.12
CA LEU A 6 -2.14 2.37 -5.18
C LEU A 6 -1.45 3.63 -4.67
N ARG A 7 -0.20 3.49 -4.19
CA ARG A 7 0.58 4.64 -3.74
C ARG A 7 0.79 5.68 -4.85
N LYS A 8 1.14 5.22 -6.05
CA LYS A 8 1.39 6.11 -7.21
C LYS A 8 0.11 6.81 -7.67
N GLN A 9 -1.04 6.14 -7.66
CA GLN A 9 -2.33 6.74 -7.98
C GLN A 9 -2.73 7.82 -6.96
N ALA A 10 -2.36 7.63 -5.69
CA ALA A 10 -2.49 8.64 -4.64
C ALA A 10 -1.49 9.80 -4.76
N GLY A 11 -0.57 9.78 -5.74
CA GLY A 11 0.44 10.82 -5.93
C GLY A 11 1.52 10.86 -4.85
N LEU A 12 1.66 9.81 -4.03
CA LEU A 12 2.57 9.78 -2.89
C LEU A 12 3.94 9.22 -3.29
N SER A 13 5.02 9.81 -2.77
CA SER A 13 6.33 9.15 -2.70
C SER A 13 6.34 8.04 -1.64
N GLN A 14 7.35 7.16 -1.68
CA GLN A 14 7.49 6.13 -0.63
C GLN A 14 7.69 6.75 0.76
N MET A 15 8.35 7.90 0.86
CA MET A 15 8.54 8.62 2.13
C MET A 15 7.22 9.16 2.67
N GLN A 16 6.43 9.83 1.83
CA GLN A 16 5.14 10.39 2.25
C GLN A 16 4.15 9.30 2.69
N LEU A 17 4.14 8.15 2.02
CA LEU A 17 3.32 7.03 2.48
C LEU A 17 3.83 6.48 3.82
N ALA A 18 5.15 6.36 3.98
CA ALA A 18 5.74 5.88 5.24
C ALA A 18 5.37 6.80 6.41
N GLU A 19 5.42 8.11 6.22
CA GLU A 19 4.98 9.11 7.20
C GLU A 19 3.50 8.94 7.57
N ARG A 20 2.61 8.77 6.58
CA ARG A 20 1.18 8.52 6.82
C ARG A 20 0.92 7.23 7.60
N LEU A 21 1.76 6.21 7.38
CA LEU A 21 1.65 4.90 8.02
C LEU A 21 2.43 4.77 9.34
N GLY A 22 3.21 5.79 9.73
CA GLY A 22 4.03 5.73 10.93
C GLY A 22 5.17 4.70 10.87
N VAL A 23 5.69 4.43 9.67
CA VAL A 23 6.77 3.43 9.44
C VAL A 23 7.97 4.07 8.73
N GLY A 24 9.07 3.30 8.60
CA GLY A 24 10.22 3.73 7.81
C GLY A 24 10.01 3.54 6.30
N GLN A 25 10.53 4.46 5.47
CA GLN A 25 10.48 4.35 4.01
C GLN A 25 11.12 3.04 3.48
N SER A 26 12.13 2.50 4.18
CA SER A 26 12.74 1.22 3.83
C SER A 26 11.76 0.04 3.92
N MET A 27 10.78 0.09 4.84
CA MET A 27 9.71 -0.90 4.95
C MET A 27 8.80 -0.84 3.72
N ILE A 28 8.36 0.37 3.32
CA ILE A 28 7.59 0.60 2.09
C ILE A 28 8.35 0.05 0.87
N SER A 29 9.64 0.34 0.80
CA SER A 29 10.52 -0.11 -0.28
C SER A 29 10.62 -1.64 -0.38
N LYS A 30 10.79 -2.33 0.77
CA LYS A 30 10.83 -3.80 0.83
C LYS A 30 9.48 -4.42 0.44
N ILE A 31 8.38 -3.87 0.95
CA ILE A 31 7.03 -4.31 0.60
C ILE A 31 6.82 -4.19 -0.91
N GLU A 32 7.13 -3.04 -1.52
CA GLU A 32 6.95 -2.81 -2.96
C GLU A 32 7.82 -3.71 -3.86
N ARG A 33 8.92 -4.25 -3.32
CA ARG A 33 9.77 -5.26 -4.00
C ARG A 33 9.37 -6.70 -3.72
N GLY A 34 8.38 -6.94 -2.85
CA GLY A 34 7.98 -8.29 -2.42
C GLY A 34 8.96 -8.95 -1.44
N GLU A 35 9.84 -8.16 -0.81
CA GLU A 35 10.80 -8.63 0.19
C GLU A 35 10.21 -8.68 1.61
N ASN A 36 8.96 -8.25 1.78
CA ASN A 36 8.26 -8.26 3.06
C ASN A 36 6.78 -8.56 2.87
N TYR A 37 6.20 -9.31 3.80
CA TYR A 37 4.77 -9.58 3.84
C TYR A 37 4.03 -8.39 4.46
N VAL A 38 2.75 -8.26 4.07
CA VAL A 38 1.82 -7.26 4.59
C VAL A 38 0.66 -8.03 5.21
N ASP A 39 0.41 -7.81 6.51
CA ASP A 39 -0.79 -8.34 7.13
C ASP A 39 -2.03 -7.55 6.69
N VAL A 40 -3.21 -8.14 6.92
CA VAL A 40 -4.48 -7.58 6.43
C VAL A 40 -4.78 -6.21 7.05
N MET A 41 -4.41 -5.97 8.31
CA MET A 41 -4.65 -4.67 8.95
C MET A 41 -3.75 -3.60 8.36
N PHE A 42 -2.46 -3.90 8.16
CA PHE A 42 -1.54 -2.98 7.50
C PHE A 42 -1.95 -2.70 6.05
N PHE A 43 -2.49 -3.69 5.34
CA PHE A 43 -3.07 -3.49 4.01
C PHE A 43 -4.27 -2.52 4.03
N VAL A 44 -5.18 -2.67 5.00
CA VAL A 44 -6.31 -1.75 5.18
C VAL A 44 -5.82 -0.33 5.44
N ASP A 45 -4.82 -0.17 6.31
CA ASP A 45 -4.24 1.14 6.61
C ASP A 45 -3.51 1.73 5.40
N TRP A 46 -2.84 0.91 4.60
CA TRP A 46 -2.26 1.33 3.31
C TRP A 46 -3.31 1.90 2.37
N CYS A 47 -4.45 1.21 2.21
CA CYS A 47 -5.55 1.67 1.36
C CYS A 47 -6.12 3.00 1.83
N LYS A 48 -6.31 3.16 3.15
CA LYS A 48 -6.78 4.41 3.75
C LYS A 48 -5.77 5.54 3.57
N ALA A 49 -4.48 5.28 3.81
CA ALA A 49 -3.42 6.26 3.66
C ALA A 49 -3.25 6.74 2.21
N CYS A 50 -3.62 5.91 1.23
CA CYS A 50 -3.64 6.25 -0.18
C CYS A 50 -4.96 6.91 -0.63
N GLU A 51 -5.94 7.10 0.27
CA GLU A 51 -7.26 7.67 -0.05
C GLU A 51 -7.90 6.95 -1.27
N SER A 52 -7.75 5.62 -1.33
CA SER A 52 -8.26 4.86 -2.48
C SER A 52 -9.76 5.07 -2.63
N CYS A 53 -10.21 5.30 -3.87
CA CYS A 53 -11.63 5.39 -4.20
C CYS A 53 -12.36 4.04 -4.02
N ALA A 54 -11.62 2.93 -4.04
CA ALA A 54 -12.15 1.59 -3.82
C ALA A 54 -11.97 1.17 -2.35
N SER A 55 -12.92 0.39 -1.84
CA SER A 55 -12.80 -0.23 -0.52
C SER A 55 -11.61 -1.22 -0.46
N PRO A 56 -11.00 -1.46 0.71
CA PRO A 56 -9.94 -2.45 0.84
C PRO A 56 -10.32 -3.85 0.33
N GLY A 57 -11.60 -4.25 0.45
CA GLY A 57 -12.07 -5.53 -0.09
C GLY A 57 -11.98 -5.60 -1.61
N GLN A 58 -12.41 -4.54 -2.31
CA GLN A 58 -12.29 -4.45 -3.78
C GLN A 58 -10.84 -4.41 -4.24
N GLU A 59 -9.96 -3.74 -3.47
CA GLU A 59 -8.53 -3.75 -3.73
C GLU A 59 -7.91 -5.13 -3.53
N LEU A 60 -8.38 -5.89 -2.54
CA LEU A 60 -7.96 -7.27 -2.31
C LEU A 60 -8.41 -8.20 -3.43
N ASP A 61 -9.64 -8.05 -3.93
CA ASP A 61 -10.13 -8.81 -5.08
C ASP A 61 -9.24 -8.58 -6.31
N LEU A 62 -8.85 -7.33 -6.56
CA LEU A 62 -7.94 -6.97 -7.65
C LEU A 62 -6.52 -7.51 -7.43
N LEU A 63 -6.03 -7.53 -6.19
CA LEU A 63 -4.76 -8.16 -5.81
C LEU A 63 -4.76 -9.68 -6.07
N MET A 64 -5.87 -10.36 -5.80
CA MET A 64 -6.01 -11.81 -5.98
C MET A 64 -6.30 -12.21 -7.43
N SER A 65 -6.67 -11.25 -8.27
CA SER A 65 -7.01 -11.49 -9.68
C SER A 65 -5.79 -11.48 -10.62
N GLY A 66 -4.57 -11.19 -10.13
CA GLY A 66 -3.34 -11.16 -10.93
C GLY A 66 -2.09 -10.65 -10.22
#